data_AF-A0A1Y6CKR8-F1
#
_entry.id   AF-A0A1Y6CKR8-F1
#
_cell.length_a   1.000
_cell.length_b   1.000
_cell.length_c   1.000
_cell.angle_alpha   90.00
_cell.angle_beta   90.00
_cell.angle_gamma   90.00
#
_symmetry.space_group_name_H-M   'P 1'
#
loop_
_entity.id
_entity.type
_entity.pdbx_description
1 polymer ?
#
loop_
_entity_poly.entity_id
_entity_poly.type
_entity_poly.pdbx_seq_one_letter_code
_entity_poly.pdbx_strand_id
1 'polypeptide(L)'
;MINRAALILKYKKPAIEWINDADPLDDDPQISASDVNTERTVYLLREDVADTPELLEEWLKMNVDVLFEKELEGWYSDETLWPENRNYSLFKKWFKVECHTVIEDTVGGPIIDEEF
;
A
#
# COMPACT_ATOMS: atom_id res chain seq x y z
N MET A 1 17.13 14.87 -6.92
CA MET A 1 16.14 14.93 -5.83
C MET A 1 14.78 15.29 -6.40
N ILE A 2 13.77 14.49 -6.11
CA ILE A 2 12.37 14.78 -6.45
C ILE A 2 11.71 15.38 -5.21
N ASN A 3 10.90 16.43 -5.35
CA ASN A 3 10.10 17.03 -4.26
C ASN A 3 8.91 16.12 -3.88
N ARG A 4 9.20 14.87 -3.53
CA ARG A 4 8.26 13.80 -3.21
C ARG A 4 8.85 12.91 -2.12
N ALA A 5 7.98 12.42 -1.25
CA ALA A 5 8.30 11.32 -0.34
C ALA A 5 7.72 10.01 -0.88
N ALA A 6 8.29 8.88 -0.48
CA ALA A 6 7.85 7.55 -0.89
C ALA A 6 7.23 6.83 0.31
N LEU A 7 6.02 6.31 0.12
CA LEU A 7 5.29 5.52 1.09
C LEU A 7 5.19 4.08 0.60
N ILE A 8 5.55 3.14 1.47
CA ILE A 8 5.48 1.70 1.22
C ILE A 8 4.61 1.07 2.30
N LEU A 9 3.66 0.25 1.88
CA LEU A 9 2.81 -0.52 2.78
C LEU A 9 3.32 -1.96 2.81
N LYS A 10 3.82 -2.38 3.96
CA LYS A 10 4.26 -3.78 4.18
C LYS A 10 3.15 -4.60 4.81
N TYR A 11 2.78 -5.69 4.16
CA TYR A 11 1.75 -6.61 4.61
C TYR A 11 2.21 -7.32 5.87
N LYS A 12 1.36 -7.27 6.89
CA LYS A 12 1.47 -8.03 8.14
C LYS A 12 0.67 -9.32 8.02
N LYS A 13 0.91 -10.23 8.97
CA LYS A 13 0.23 -11.53 9.08
C LYS A 13 -1.29 -11.49 8.84
N PRO A 14 -2.07 -10.56 9.43
CA PRO A 14 -3.53 -10.54 9.21
C PRO A 14 -3.95 -10.25 7.77
N ALA A 15 -3.17 -9.45 7.05
CA ALA A 15 -3.45 -9.15 5.64
C ALA A 15 -3.12 -10.37 4.76
N ILE A 16 -2.04 -11.07 5.08
CA ILE A 16 -1.61 -12.29 4.38
C ILE A 16 -2.60 -13.43 4.59
N GLU A 17 -3.11 -13.57 5.83
CA GLU A 17 -4.17 -14.53 6.14
C GLU A 17 -5.41 -14.23 5.28
N TRP A 18 -5.85 -12.97 5.23
CA TRP A 18 -6.96 -12.60 4.35
C TRP A 18 -6.67 -12.87 2.86
N ILE A 19 -5.48 -12.55 2.36
CA ILE A 19 -5.12 -12.82 0.96
C ILE A 19 -5.30 -14.31 0.63
N ASN A 20 -4.82 -15.20 1.50
CA ASN A 20 -4.93 -16.64 1.29
C ASN A 20 -6.36 -17.15 1.51
N ASP A 21 -7.09 -16.62 2.49
CA ASP A 21 -8.46 -17.06 2.82
C ASP A 21 -9.51 -16.57 1.80
N ALA A 22 -9.23 -15.45 1.14
CA ALA A 22 -10.12 -14.88 0.12
C ALA A 22 -9.99 -15.56 -1.24
N ASP A 23 -9.00 -16.43 -1.44
CA ASP A 23 -8.83 -17.18 -2.69
C ASP A 23 -9.98 -18.18 -2.85
N PRO A 24 -10.83 -18.05 -3.89
CA PRO A 24 -11.89 -19.02 -4.14
C PRO A 24 -11.35 -20.36 -4.68
N LEU A 25 -10.06 -20.45 -5.03
CA LEU A 25 -9.41 -21.61 -5.61
C LEU A 25 -8.42 -22.23 -4.61
N ASP A 26 -8.85 -23.28 -3.90
CA ASP A 26 -8.05 -24.03 -2.90
C ASP A 26 -6.74 -24.67 -3.43
N ASP A 27 -6.47 -24.61 -4.74
CA ASP A 27 -5.33 -25.26 -5.39
C ASP A 27 -4.11 -24.34 -5.60
N ASP A 28 -4.21 -23.02 -5.33
CA ASP A 28 -3.08 -22.10 -5.53
C ASP A 28 -2.09 -22.17 -4.34
N PRO A 29 -0.77 -22.02 -4.57
CA PRO A 29 0.20 -22.02 -3.49
C PRO A 29 -0.06 -20.86 -2.55
N GLN A 30 -0.19 -21.15 -1.25
CA GLN A 30 -0.31 -20.09 -0.24
C GLN A 30 0.84 -19.08 -0.36
N ILE A 31 0.48 -17.81 -0.48
CA ILE A 31 1.41 -16.71 -0.59
C ILE A 31 2.10 -16.52 0.76
N SER A 32 3.42 -16.62 0.77
CA SER A 32 4.21 -16.41 1.98
C SER A 32 4.40 -14.93 2.30
N ALA A 33 4.74 -14.63 3.56
CA ALA A 33 5.05 -13.27 3.98
C ALA A 33 6.27 -12.66 3.27
N SER A 34 7.19 -13.49 2.78
CA SER A 34 8.30 -13.06 1.92
C SER A 34 7.80 -12.69 0.54
N ASP A 35 6.91 -13.50 -0.05
CA ASP A 35 6.46 -13.31 -1.43
C ASP A 35 5.60 -12.05 -1.56
N VAL A 36 4.59 -11.90 -0.67
CA VAL A 36 3.71 -10.72 -0.64
C VAL A 36 4.48 -9.40 -0.48
N ASN A 37 5.62 -9.46 0.21
CA ASN A 37 6.46 -8.30 0.48
C ASN A 37 7.71 -8.30 -0.41
N THR A 38 7.76 -9.01 -1.53
CA THR A 38 8.89 -8.99 -2.49
C THR A 38 8.71 -7.94 -3.57
N GLU A 39 7.48 -7.59 -3.92
CA GLU A 39 7.15 -6.53 -4.87
C GLU A 39 5.95 -5.77 -4.32
N ARG A 40 6.10 -4.45 -4.14
CA ARG A 40 5.08 -3.62 -3.48
C ARG A 40 4.90 -2.33 -4.24
N THR A 41 3.67 -1.85 -4.24
CA THR A 41 3.33 -0.50 -4.71
C THR A 41 4.06 0.54 -3.86
N VAL A 42 4.69 1.50 -4.54
CA VAL A 42 5.32 2.65 -3.90
C VAL A 42 4.46 3.87 -4.22
N TYR A 43 3.89 4.49 -3.20
CA TYR A 43 3.07 5.68 -3.35
C TYR A 43 3.94 6.93 -3.20
N LEU A 44 3.87 7.83 -4.19
CA LEU A 44 4.53 9.11 -4.11
C LEU A 44 3.62 10.12 -3.38
N LEU A 45 4.14 10.66 -2.28
CA LEU A 45 3.51 11.69 -1.48
C LEU A 45 4.16 13.03 -1.77
N ARG A 46 3.46 14.11 -1.45
CA ARG A 46 4.12 15.41 -1.32
C ARG A 46 5.12 15.35 -0.15
N GLU A 47 6.24 16.06 -0.29
CA GLU A 47 7.29 16.09 0.73
C GLU A 47 6.77 16.61 2.08
N ASP A 48 5.96 17.68 2.06
CA ASP A 48 5.41 18.32 3.26
C ASP A 48 4.49 17.42 4.09
N VAL A 49 3.89 16.40 3.47
CA VAL A 49 3.09 15.38 4.17
C VAL A 49 3.98 14.47 5.02
N ALA A 50 5.24 14.28 4.62
CA ALA A 50 6.18 13.38 5.29
C ALA A 50 7.15 14.11 6.24
N ASP A 51 6.98 15.41 6.45
CA ASP A 51 7.83 16.23 7.32
C ASP A 51 7.80 15.76 8.79
N THR A 52 6.62 15.36 9.27
CA THR A 52 6.46 14.83 10.63
C THR A 52 5.58 13.57 10.66
N PRO A 53 5.76 12.69 11.67
CA PRO A 53 4.90 11.52 11.85
C PRO A 53 3.41 11.88 12.01
N GLU A 54 3.11 13.03 12.60
CA GLU A 54 1.73 13.50 12.81
C GLU A 54 1.06 13.88 11.49
N LEU A 55 1.76 14.65 10.63
CA LEU A 55 1.25 15.03 9.31
C LEU A 55 1.03 13.80 8.42
N LEU A 56 1.97 12.85 8.48
CA LEU A 56 1.83 11.59 7.77
C LEU A 56 0.62 10.80 8.30
N GLU A 57 0.44 10.71 9.62
CA GLU A 57 -0.71 10.00 10.19
C GLU A 57 -2.05 10.69 9.84
N GLU A 58 -2.12 12.02 9.85
CA GLU A 58 -3.32 12.75 9.43
C GLU A 58 -3.65 12.47 7.96
N TRP A 59 -2.63 12.51 7.09
CA TRP A 59 -2.80 12.18 5.69
C TRP A 59 -3.25 10.73 5.48
N LEU A 60 -2.65 9.77 6.18
CA LEU A 60 -3.07 8.37 6.13
C LEU A 60 -4.53 8.17 6.56
N LYS A 61 -4.98 8.87 7.60
CA LYS A 61 -6.39 8.81 8.05
C LYS A 61 -7.34 9.36 6.99
N MET A 62 -6.95 10.41 6.26
CA MET A 62 -7.76 10.99 5.19
C MET A 62 -7.79 10.14 3.91
N ASN A 63 -6.74 9.34 3.68
CA ASN A 63 -6.57 8.57 2.43
C ASN A 63 -6.69 7.05 2.66
N VAL A 64 -7.13 6.62 3.84
CA VAL A 64 -7.16 5.21 4.21
C VAL A 64 -8.00 4.39 3.24
N ASP A 65 -9.18 4.89 2.87
CA ASP A 65 -10.11 4.15 2.00
C ASP A 65 -9.48 3.91 0.63
N VAL A 66 -8.92 4.96 0.02
CA VAL A 66 -8.26 4.88 -1.30
C VAL A 66 -7.04 3.95 -1.28
N LEU A 67 -6.19 4.05 -0.26
CA LEU A 67 -5.02 3.18 -0.15
C LEU A 67 -5.42 1.72 0.06
N PHE A 68 -6.43 1.48 0.90
CA PHE A 68 -6.90 0.13 1.18
C PHE A 68 -7.50 -0.49 -0.08
N GLU A 69 -8.33 0.25 -0.81
CA GLU A 69 -8.92 -0.21 -2.07
C GLU A 69 -7.86 -0.51 -3.13
N LYS A 70 -6.83 0.33 -3.26
CA LYS A 70 -5.71 0.09 -4.20
C LYS A 70 -4.94 -1.19 -3.88
N GLU A 71 -4.66 -1.44 -2.60
CA GLU A 71 -4.00 -2.69 -2.19
C GLU A 71 -4.91 -3.90 -2.42
N LEU A 72 -6.21 -3.81 -2.12
CA LEU A 72 -7.17 -4.90 -2.32
C LEU A 72 -7.36 -5.25 -3.80
N GLU A 73 -7.54 -4.23 -4.64
CA GLU A 73 -7.68 -4.36 -6.10
C GLU A 73 -6.47 -5.05 -6.74
N GLY A 74 -5.27 -4.84 -6.17
CA GLY A 74 -4.04 -5.51 -6.58
C GLY A 74 -4.01 -7.02 -6.32
N TRP A 75 -4.84 -7.52 -5.39
CA TRP A 75 -4.99 -8.96 -5.12
C TRP A 75 -6.23 -9.54 -5.77
N TYR A 76 -7.40 -8.97 -5.46
CA TYR A 76 -8.68 -9.46 -5.92
C TYR A 76 -9.49 -8.28 -6.47
N SER A 77 -9.80 -8.30 -7.77
CA SER A 77 -10.67 -7.28 -8.38
C SER A 77 -12.15 -7.45 -8.03
N ASP A 78 -12.54 -8.60 -7.46
CA ASP A 78 -13.91 -8.83 -6.98
C ASP A 78 -14.11 -8.19 -5.60
N GLU A 79 -14.82 -7.07 -5.58
CA GLU A 79 -15.14 -6.31 -4.36
C GLU A 79 -15.95 -7.12 -3.33
N THR A 80 -16.60 -8.21 -3.73
CA THR A 80 -17.36 -9.07 -2.80
C THR A 80 -16.46 -9.86 -1.85
N LEU A 81 -15.18 -10.04 -2.20
CA LEU A 81 -14.17 -10.69 -1.36
C LEU A 81 -13.54 -9.73 -0.35
N TRP A 82 -13.78 -8.42 -0.51
CA TRP A 82 -13.14 -7.40 0.28
C TRP A 82 -13.73 -7.33 1.70
N PRO A 83 -12.92 -7.01 2.71
CA PRO A 83 -13.42 -6.82 4.06
C PRO A 83 -14.41 -5.65 4.11
N GLU A 84 -15.56 -5.81 4.78
CA GLU A 84 -16.57 -4.74 4.91
C GLU A 84 -16.08 -3.55 5.76
N ASN A 85 -15.25 -3.80 6.78
CA ASN A 85 -14.82 -2.78 7.74
C ASN A 85 -13.39 -2.27 7.48
N ARG A 86 -13.20 -1.44 6.45
CA ARG A 86 -11.89 -0.89 6.02
C ARG A 86 -11.45 0.38 6.74
N ASN A 87 -11.61 0.43 8.06
CA ASN A 87 -11.22 1.62 8.83
C ASN A 87 -9.71 1.70 9.10
N TYR A 88 -9.23 2.87 9.55
CA TYR A 88 -7.83 3.11 9.89
C TYR A 88 -7.25 2.17 10.97
N SER A 89 -8.10 1.62 11.85
CA SER A 89 -7.65 0.62 12.83
C SER A 89 -7.28 -0.70 12.14
N LEU A 90 -8.10 -1.16 11.18
CA LEU A 90 -7.78 -2.34 10.37
C LEU A 90 -6.54 -2.10 9.51
N PHE A 91 -6.45 -0.93 8.86
CA PHE A 91 -5.28 -0.55 8.08
C PHE A 91 -3.98 -0.68 8.87
N LYS A 92 -3.93 -0.17 10.11
CA LYS A 92 -2.74 -0.31 10.97
C LYS A 92 -2.45 -1.75 11.42
N LYS A 93 -3.46 -2.62 11.46
CA LYS A 93 -3.26 -4.05 11.75
C LYS A 93 -2.70 -4.80 10.55
N TRP A 94 -3.11 -4.40 9.35
CA TRP A 94 -2.74 -5.05 8.09
C TRP A 94 -1.41 -4.56 7.54
N PHE A 95 -1.12 -3.27 7.68
CA PHE A 95 0.04 -2.66 7.07
C PHE A 95 1.02 -2.13 8.11
N LYS A 96 2.30 -2.33 7.88
CA LYS A 96 3.37 -1.52 8.45
C LYS A 96 3.69 -0.43 7.44
N VAL A 97 3.49 0.82 7.84
CA VAL A 97 3.80 1.97 7.01
C VAL A 97 5.29 2.28 7.10
N GLU A 98 5.96 2.35 5.96
CA GLU A 98 7.33 2.84 5.84
C GLU A 98 7.33 4.06 4.92
N CYS A 99 7.96 5.16 5.37
CA CYS A 99 8.01 6.42 4.64
C CYS A 99 9.46 6.86 4.48
N HIS A 100 9.83 7.24 3.27
CA HIS A 100 11.14 7.74 2.89
C HIS A 100 11.00 9.16 2.38
N THR A 101 11.60 10.12 3.07
CA THR A 101 11.47 11.56 2.75
C THR A 101 12.41 12.01 1.64
N VAL A 102 13.44 11.23 1.33
CA VAL A 102 14.45 11.58 0.33
C VAL A 102 14.36 10.59 -0.83
N ILE A 103 13.97 11.10 -2.00
CA ILE A 103 13.97 10.36 -3.26
C ILE A 103 14.93 11.05 -4.24
N GLU A 104 15.92 10.30 -4.71
CA GLU A 104 16.85 10.75 -5.74
C GLU A 104 16.48 10.10 -7.08
N ASP A 105 16.03 10.93 -8.03
CA ASP A 105 15.96 10.49 -9.42
C ASP A 105 17.37 10.38 -9.99
N THR A 106 17.71 9.18 -10.43
CA THR A 106 19.02 8.91 -11.07
C THR A 106 18.97 9.14 -12.57
N VAL A 107 17.77 9.30 -13.14
CA VAL A 107 17.54 9.64 -14.53
C VAL A 107 16.99 11.07 -14.61
N GLY A 108 17.29 11.79 -15.68
CA GLY A 108 16.90 13.20 -15.84
C GLY A 108 15.66 13.42 -16.70
N GLY A 109 14.90 12.35 -16.97
CA GLY A 109 13.72 12.39 -17.83
C GLY A 109 12.49 12.95 -17.11
N PRO A 110 11.48 13.43 -17.85
CA PRO A 110 10.18 13.74 -17.25
C PRO A 110 9.55 12.47 -16.68
N ILE A 111 8.88 12.60 -15.52
CA ILE A 111 7.97 11.57 -15.00
C ILE A 111 6.65 11.74 -15.75
N ILE A 112 6.24 10.71 -16.48
CA ILE A 112 5.03 10.70 -17.30
C ILE A 112 4.12 9.61 -16.74
N ASP A 113 2.83 9.91 -16.64
CA ASP A 113 1.82 8.90 -16.33
C ASP A 113 1.63 8.00 -17.54
N GLU A 114 1.54 6.69 -17.34
CA GLU A 114 1.10 5.79 -18.41
C GLU A 114 -0.41 5.99 -18.55
N GLU A 115 -0.84 6.87 -19.46
CA GLU A 115 -2.26 7.00 -19.82
C GLU A 115 -2.77 5.62 -20.28
N PHE A 116 -3.66 5.01 -19.48
CA PHE A 116 -4.43 3.81 -19.85
C PHE A 116 -5.67 4.18 -20.66
#